data_AF-A0A925XZU1-F1
#
_entry.id   AF-A0A925XZU1-F1
#
_cell.length_a   1.000
_cell.length_b   1.000
_cell.length_c   1.000
_cell.angle_alpha   90.00
_cell.angle_beta   90.00
_cell.angle_gamma   90.00
#
_symmetry.space_group_name_H-M   'P 1'
#
loop_
_entity.id
_entity.type
_entity.pdbx_description
1 polymer ?
#
loop_
_entity_poly.entity_id
_entity_poly.type
_entity_poly.pdbx_seq_one_letter_code
_entity_poly.pdbx_strand_id
1 'polypeptide(L)'
;MTASTSGPKTFNLLTIGQRGVGKTVFMAGSYAELQARTRTNHEQLWFDCQNDQSQQNLEKILNYVGRTGHYPPPTTKISDFSFSLIRRYFWGTRKLCNFRWRDVPGELCESSNREFREMVLSSHGCCVFVDAQAVVHDPAYLQGLQDIIQQISIIASLVHLNRLKYVFAIVLTKCDLVLEAAVGDTGSLSPRLKQGIKPLTESLDTFGVQYKVFRSVIPIKSHSERPALDATGGADAILWLVWELSRAYNSGWQDGLFKFVRGLLPNRTQPRSMDGVLQNLIRQADGPGSRS
;
A
#
# COMPACT_ATOMS: atom_id res chain seq x y z
N MET A 1 38.49 8.18 -5.50
CA MET A 1 37.20 8.10 -4.78
C MET A 1 36.33 7.07 -5.49
N THR A 2 35.96 5.98 -4.83
CA THR A 2 35.07 4.96 -5.41
C THR A 2 33.62 5.37 -5.25
N ALA A 3 32.91 5.63 -6.35
CA ALA A 3 31.47 5.83 -6.31
C ALA A 3 30.80 4.50 -5.91
N SER A 4 30.20 4.44 -4.73
CA SER A 4 29.41 3.29 -4.31
C SER A 4 28.13 3.23 -5.15
N THR A 5 28.08 2.28 -6.09
CA THR A 5 26.87 1.94 -6.84
C THR A 5 25.87 1.27 -5.89
N SER A 6 25.18 2.09 -5.10
CA SER A 6 24.15 1.63 -4.17
C SER A 6 23.02 0.94 -4.94
N GLY A 7 22.68 -0.27 -4.49
CA GLY A 7 21.60 -1.04 -5.08
C GLY A 7 20.24 -0.34 -4.90
N PRO A 8 19.21 -0.74 -5.68
CA PRO A 8 17.87 -0.17 -5.57
C PRO A 8 17.34 -0.24 -4.13
N LYS A 9 16.98 0.91 -3.55
CA LYS A 9 16.44 1.00 -2.18
C LYS A 9 15.24 0.06 -2.01
N THR A 10 15.11 -0.52 -0.83
CA THR A 10 14.05 -1.49 -0.48
C THR A 10 13.14 -0.89 0.58
N PHE A 11 11.85 -0.77 0.27
CA PHE A 11 10.86 -0.17 1.17
C PHE A 11 9.96 -1.22 1.81
N ASN A 12 9.92 -1.28 3.14
CA ASN A 12 8.97 -2.14 3.85
C ASN A 12 7.62 -1.41 3.95
N LEU A 13 6.57 -2.00 3.40
CA LEU A 13 5.21 -1.46 3.39
C LEU A 13 4.37 -2.19 4.45
N LEU A 14 3.90 -1.45 5.45
CA LEU A 14 2.97 -1.98 6.44
C LEU A 14 1.58 -2.09 5.82
N THR A 15 0.81 -3.10 6.21
CA THR A 15 -0.63 -3.15 5.93
C THR A 15 -1.41 -3.20 7.24
N ILE A 16 -2.44 -2.36 7.35
CA ILE A 16 -3.36 -2.33 8.49
C ILE A 16 -4.79 -2.40 7.94
N GLY A 17 -5.66 -3.17 8.59
CA GLY A 17 -7.05 -3.32 8.21
C GLY A 17 -7.62 -4.67 8.65
N GLN A 18 -8.92 -4.72 8.91
CA GLN A 18 -9.61 -5.89 9.47
C GLN A 18 -9.41 -7.17 8.64
N ARG A 19 -9.64 -8.33 9.27
CA ARG A 19 -9.71 -9.60 8.55
C ARG A 19 -10.91 -9.56 7.56
N GLY A 20 -10.71 -10.07 6.35
CA GLY A 20 -11.76 -10.05 5.31
C GLY A 20 -11.93 -8.72 4.54
N VAL A 21 -11.18 -7.66 4.89
CA VAL A 21 -11.16 -6.38 4.14
C VAL A 21 -10.62 -6.53 2.70
N GLY A 22 -9.86 -7.59 2.40
CA GLY A 22 -9.40 -7.89 1.03
C GLY A 22 -7.96 -7.46 0.70
N LYS A 23 -7.10 -7.22 1.70
CA LYS A 23 -5.67 -6.85 1.54
C LYS A 23 -4.91 -7.74 0.53
N THR A 24 -5.16 -9.05 0.59
CA THR A 24 -4.58 -10.09 -0.26
C THR A 24 -5.05 -10.00 -1.71
N VAL A 25 -6.36 -9.78 -1.90
CA VAL A 25 -7.00 -9.60 -3.23
C VAL A 25 -6.53 -8.30 -3.86
N PHE A 26 -6.41 -7.23 -3.06
CA PHE A 26 -5.81 -5.97 -3.48
C PHE A 26 -4.38 -6.14 -4.00
N MET A 27 -3.52 -6.87 -3.27
CA MET A 27 -2.14 -7.10 -3.69
C MET A 27 -2.07 -7.89 -5.00
N ALA A 28 -2.80 -9.01 -5.08
CA ALA A 28 -2.82 -9.85 -6.28
C ALA A 28 -3.47 -9.16 -7.50
N GLY A 29 -4.52 -8.38 -7.28
CA GLY A 29 -5.17 -7.56 -8.31
C GLY A 29 -4.26 -6.42 -8.78
N SER A 30 -3.58 -5.72 -7.88
CA SER A 30 -2.61 -4.66 -8.23
C SER A 30 -1.45 -5.19 -9.07
N TYR A 31 -1.02 -6.43 -8.83
CA TYR A 31 -0.05 -7.12 -9.68
C TYR A 31 -0.65 -7.45 -11.06
N ALA A 32 -1.84 -8.06 -11.11
CA ALA A 32 -2.52 -8.43 -12.35
C ALA A 32 -2.81 -7.20 -13.24
N GLU A 33 -3.24 -6.09 -12.63
CA GLU A 33 -3.47 -4.80 -13.28
C GLU A 33 -2.22 -4.30 -14.01
N LEU A 34 -1.05 -4.28 -13.36
CA LEU A 34 0.18 -3.86 -14.03
C LEU A 34 0.62 -4.85 -15.12
N GLN A 35 0.48 -6.16 -14.89
CA GLN A 35 0.82 -7.18 -15.89
C GLN A 35 -0.16 -7.23 -17.09
N ALA A 36 -1.33 -6.61 -16.97
CA ALA A 36 -2.19 -6.29 -18.11
C ALA A 36 -1.72 -5.00 -18.80
N ARG A 37 -1.48 -3.92 -18.04
CA ARG A 37 -0.99 -2.61 -18.57
C ARG A 37 0.35 -2.73 -19.34
N THR A 38 1.22 -3.69 -19.03
CA THR A 38 2.47 -3.92 -19.78
C THR A 38 2.28 -4.49 -21.18
N ARG A 39 1.17 -5.20 -21.46
CA ARG A 39 0.94 -5.85 -22.76
C ARG A 39 0.54 -4.88 -23.87
N THR A 40 0.15 -3.64 -23.52
CA THR A 40 -0.49 -2.69 -24.44
C THR A 40 0.28 -1.39 -24.65
N ASN A 41 1.38 -1.14 -23.93
CA ASN A 41 2.11 0.13 -23.95
C ASN A 41 3.61 -0.02 -24.24
N HIS A 42 4.23 1.04 -24.79
CA HIS A 42 5.67 1.09 -25.07
C HIS A 42 6.51 1.43 -23.81
N GLU A 43 6.03 2.36 -22.97
CA GLU A 43 6.59 2.55 -21.63
C GLU A 43 5.89 1.63 -20.64
N GLN A 44 6.59 0.57 -20.22
CA GLN A 44 6.03 -0.51 -19.40
C GLN A 44 6.53 -0.37 -17.96
N LEU A 45 5.63 -0.50 -16.98
CA LEU A 45 5.92 -0.39 -15.54
C LEU A 45 5.19 -1.54 -14.81
N TRP A 46 5.93 -2.39 -14.09
CA TRP A 46 5.36 -3.56 -13.43
C TRP A 46 6.05 -3.93 -12.11
N PHE A 47 5.36 -4.78 -11.35
CA PHE A 47 5.92 -5.48 -10.20
C PHE A 47 6.47 -6.83 -10.65
N ASP A 48 7.70 -7.12 -10.26
CA ASP A 48 8.42 -8.36 -10.54
C ASP A 48 8.72 -9.07 -9.20
N CYS A 49 8.56 -10.39 -9.12
CA CYS A 49 8.76 -11.12 -7.87
C CYS A 49 10.26 -11.32 -7.58
N GLN A 50 10.72 -10.96 -6.37
CA GLN A 50 12.14 -11.07 -6.03
C GLN A 50 12.61 -12.49 -5.69
N ASN A 51 11.68 -13.43 -5.50
CA ASN A 51 11.94 -14.82 -5.17
C ASN A 51 10.73 -15.71 -5.47
N ASP A 52 11.02 -16.99 -5.69
CA ASP A 52 10.07 -18.05 -5.98
C ASP A 52 8.97 -18.14 -4.92
N GLN A 53 9.29 -17.87 -3.65
CA GLN A 53 8.32 -17.91 -2.56
C GLN A 53 7.21 -16.85 -2.73
N SER A 54 7.58 -15.64 -3.16
CA SER A 54 6.64 -14.55 -3.45
C SER A 54 5.81 -14.88 -4.70
N GLN A 55 6.46 -15.41 -5.74
CA GLN A 55 5.81 -15.82 -6.99
C GLN A 55 4.81 -16.96 -6.74
N GLN A 56 5.21 -18.05 -6.08
CA GLN A 56 4.34 -19.18 -5.76
C GLN A 56 3.15 -18.79 -4.88
N ASN A 57 3.32 -17.85 -3.94
CA ASN A 57 2.21 -17.39 -3.10
C ASN A 57 1.20 -16.57 -3.91
N LEU A 58 1.68 -15.73 -4.82
CA LEU A 58 0.86 -14.97 -5.75
C LEU A 58 0.16 -15.88 -6.77
N GLU A 59 0.87 -16.86 -7.33
CA GLU A 59 0.33 -17.87 -8.24
C GLU A 59 -0.73 -18.75 -7.54
N LYS A 60 -0.57 -19.10 -6.26
CA LYS A 60 -1.63 -19.81 -5.50
C LYS A 60 -2.92 -18.99 -5.44
N ILE A 61 -2.82 -17.68 -5.22
CA ILE A 61 -3.98 -16.77 -5.20
C ILE A 61 -4.64 -16.69 -6.58
N LEU A 62 -3.85 -16.45 -7.63
CA LEU A 62 -4.37 -16.31 -9.00
C LEU A 62 -4.94 -17.63 -9.54
N ASN A 63 -4.31 -18.76 -9.26
CA ASN A 63 -4.82 -20.09 -9.63
C ASN A 63 -6.04 -20.50 -8.82
N TYR A 64 -6.21 -20.04 -7.58
CA TYR A 64 -7.45 -20.25 -6.82
C TYR A 64 -8.62 -19.54 -7.51
N VAL A 65 -8.46 -18.27 -7.87
CA VAL A 65 -9.49 -17.49 -8.60
C VAL A 65 -9.79 -18.15 -9.95
N GLY A 66 -8.76 -18.49 -10.72
CA GLY A 66 -8.89 -19.13 -12.04
C GLY A 66 -9.39 -20.57 -12.05
N ARG A 67 -9.51 -21.23 -10.88
CA ARG A 67 -10.13 -22.56 -10.72
C ARG A 67 -11.53 -22.51 -10.12
N THR A 68 -11.85 -21.50 -9.30
CA THR A 68 -13.09 -21.47 -8.50
C THR A 68 -14.07 -20.38 -8.92
N GLY A 69 -13.62 -19.31 -9.60
CA GLY A 69 -14.43 -18.12 -9.79
C GLY A 69 -14.70 -17.32 -8.50
N HIS A 70 -13.98 -17.61 -7.42
CA HIS A 70 -14.18 -17.01 -6.10
C HIS A 70 -12.92 -16.31 -5.60
N TYR A 71 -13.11 -15.31 -4.74
CA TYR A 71 -12.01 -14.69 -4.00
C TYR A 71 -11.38 -15.70 -3.02
N PRO A 72 -10.05 -15.66 -2.79
CA PRO A 72 -9.40 -16.49 -1.78
C PRO A 72 -9.98 -16.25 -0.38
N PRO A 73 -9.97 -17.26 0.52
CA PRO A 73 -10.39 -17.07 1.90
C PRO A 73 -9.46 -16.08 2.64
N PRO A 74 -9.94 -15.38 3.70
CA PRO A 74 -9.14 -14.40 4.42
C PRO A 74 -7.85 -14.98 5.02
N THR A 75 -6.73 -14.28 4.82
CA THR A 75 -5.40 -14.63 5.33
C THR A 75 -5.38 -14.97 6.83
N THR A 76 -4.86 -16.15 7.16
CA THR A 76 -4.76 -16.66 8.55
C THR A 76 -3.33 -16.65 9.11
N LYS A 77 -2.33 -16.33 8.30
CA LYS A 77 -0.91 -16.25 8.67
C LYS A 77 -0.23 -15.10 7.92
N ILE A 78 0.70 -14.40 8.57
CA ILE A 78 1.46 -13.31 7.94
C ILE A 78 2.12 -13.83 6.65
N SER A 79 1.93 -13.10 5.56
CA SER A 79 2.44 -13.46 4.24
C SER A 79 3.32 -12.33 3.70
N ASP A 80 4.63 -12.55 3.67
CA ASP A 80 5.61 -11.69 3.02
C ASP A 80 5.57 -11.89 1.49
N PHE A 81 5.46 -10.79 0.74
CA PHE A 81 5.69 -10.74 -0.70
C PHE A 81 6.77 -9.70 -0.99
N SER A 82 7.84 -10.11 -1.67
CA SER A 82 8.94 -9.23 -2.04
C SER A 82 8.90 -8.92 -3.54
N PHE A 83 8.79 -7.64 -3.88
CA PHE A 83 8.68 -7.16 -5.26
C PHE A 83 9.81 -6.20 -5.64
N SER A 84 10.17 -6.19 -6.91
CA SER A 84 10.92 -5.12 -7.56
C SER A 84 9.98 -4.36 -8.49
N LEU A 85 9.98 -3.03 -8.39
CA LEU A 85 9.33 -2.16 -9.37
C LEU A 85 10.28 -1.97 -10.55
N ILE A 86 9.90 -2.44 -11.74
CA ILE A 86 10.72 -2.38 -12.95
C ILE A 86 10.03 -1.48 -13.99
N ARG A 87 10.81 -0.63 -14.66
CA ARG A 87 10.39 0.14 -15.83
C ARG A 87 11.18 -0.25 -17.06
N ARG A 88 10.49 -0.41 -18.19
CA ARG A 88 11.09 -0.51 -19.53
C ARG A 88 11.31 0.88 -20.11
N TYR A 89 12.47 1.06 -20.70
CA TYR A 89 12.86 2.17 -21.55
C TYR A 89 13.19 1.60 -22.95
N PHE A 90 13.36 2.47 -23.95
CA PHE A 90 13.74 2.05 -25.31
C PHE A 90 15.02 1.19 -25.33
N TRP A 91 15.99 1.52 -24.47
CA TRP A 91 17.31 0.88 -24.38
C TRP A 91 17.41 -0.25 -23.34
N GLY A 92 16.28 -0.79 -22.86
CA GLY A 92 16.24 -1.91 -21.91
C GLY A 92 15.44 -1.64 -20.63
N THR A 93 15.61 -2.49 -19.62
CA THR A 93 14.84 -2.44 -18.37
C THR A 93 15.66 -1.91 -17.20
N ARG A 94 15.08 -1.05 -16.37
CA ARG A 94 15.68 -0.57 -15.12
C ARG A 94 14.83 -0.97 -13.93
N LYS A 95 15.42 -1.72 -13.00
CA LYS A 95 14.90 -1.90 -11.65
C LYS A 95 14.97 -0.55 -10.93
N LEU A 96 13.82 0.00 -10.56
CA LEU A 96 13.71 1.28 -9.88
C LEU A 96 14.03 1.08 -8.39
N CYS A 97 13.14 0.40 -7.69
CA CYS A 97 13.26 0.10 -6.26
C CYS A 97 12.72 -1.31 -5.97
N ASN A 98 12.91 -1.76 -4.75
CA ASN A 98 12.23 -2.94 -4.22
C ASN A 98 11.21 -2.50 -3.18
N PHE A 99 10.17 -3.30 -2.97
CA PHE A 99 9.29 -3.14 -1.82
C PHE A 99 8.88 -4.51 -1.26
N ARG A 100 8.69 -4.56 0.06
CA ARG A 100 8.18 -5.72 0.78
C ARG A 100 6.79 -5.42 1.26
N TRP A 101 5.84 -6.27 0.88
CA TRP A 101 4.45 -6.21 1.29
C TRP A 101 4.20 -7.29 2.34
N ARG A 102 3.75 -6.91 3.54
CA ARG A 102 3.32 -7.85 4.58
C ARG A 102 1.81 -7.84 4.67
N ASP A 103 1.17 -8.92 4.21
CA ASP A 103 -0.25 -9.15 4.50
C ASP A 103 -0.40 -9.71 5.91
N VAL A 104 -0.85 -8.87 6.85
CA VAL A 104 -0.96 -9.18 8.28
C VAL A 104 -2.44 -9.46 8.62
N PRO A 105 -2.79 -10.61 9.24
CA PRO A 105 -4.15 -10.83 9.78
C PRO A 105 -4.58 -9.66 10.68
N GLY A 106 -5.83 -9.21 10.57
CA GLY A 106 -6.28 -7.99 11.26
C GLY A 106 -6.23 -8.10 12.79
N GLU A 107 -6.44 -9.32 13.29
CA GLU A 107 -6.29 -9.73 14.68
C GLU A 107 -4.85 -9.66 15.21
N LEU A 108 -3.84 -9.56 14.35
CA LEU A 108 -2.44 -9.39 14.77
C LEU A 108 -2.00 -7.92 14.85
N CYS A 109 -2.85 -6.96 14.43
CA CYS A 109 -2.54 -5.52 14.43
C CYS A 109 -2.64 -4.83 15.80
N GLU A 110 -2.76 -5.59 16.90
CA GLU A 110 -2.78 -5.03 18.25
C GLU A 110 -1.43 -4.41 18.65
N SER A 111 -1.46 -3.30 19.40
CA SER A 111 -0.26 -2.67 19.96
C SER A 111 0.43 -3.54 21.03
N SER A 112 -0.30 -4.48 21.63
CA SER A 112 0.20 -5.55 22.51
C SER A 112 1.23 -6.42 21.78
N ASN A 113 0.98 -6.74 20.51
CA ASN A 113 1.73 -7.72 19.74
C ASN A 113 3.15 -7.22 19.45
N ARG A 114 4.15 -8.00 19.88
CA ARG A 114 5.56 -7.70 19.66
C ARG A 114 5.93 -7.73 18.18
N GLU A 115 5.44 -8.71 17.41
CA GLU A 115 5.74 -8.84 15.99
C GLU A 115 5.16 -7.66 15.20
N PHE A 116 3.94 -7.21 15.55
CA PHE A 116 3.34 -6.03 14.96
C PHE A 116 4.12 -4.74 15.29
N ARG A 117 4.57 -4.57 16.54
CA ARG A 117 5.46 -3.47 16.91
C ARG A 117 6.76 -3.49 16.10
N GLU A 118 7.42 -4.64 15.97
CA GLU A 118 8.62 -4.79 15.14
C GLU A 118 8.35 -4.49 13.66
N MET A 119 7.17 -4.87 13.12
CA MET A 119 6.72 -4.49 11.78
C MET A 119 6.54 -2.97 11.62
N VAL A 120 5.78 -2.32 12.52
CA VAL A 120 5.56 -0.86 12.55
C VAL A 120 6.87 -0.09 12.63
N LEU A 121 7.82 -0.56 13.44
CA LEU A 121 9.12 0.10 13.57
C LEU A 121 10.00 -0.07 12.31
N SER A 122 9.80 -1.15 11.55
CA SER A 122 10.55 -1.46 10.33
C SER A 122 9.97 -0.83 9.04
N SER A 123 8.75 -0.29 9.08
CA SER A 123 8.04 0.20 7.90
C SER A 123 8.45 1.60 7.49
N HIS A 124 8.26 1.90 6.21
CA HIS A 124 8.59 3.19 5.58
C HIS A 124 7.33 3.98 5.19
N GLY A 125 6.21 3.27 5.01
CA GLY A 125 4.87 3.80 4.77
C GLY A 125 3.83 2.70 5.03
N CYS A 126 2.54 3.07 5.04
CA CYS A 126 1.44 2.16 5.36
C CYS A 126 0.31 2.19 4.32
N CYS A 127 -0.23 1.02 3.99
CA CYS A 127 -1.53 0.87 3.35
C CYS A 127 -2.60 0.60 4.42
N VAL A 128 -3.53 1.54 4.60
CA VAL A 128 -4.69 1.41 5.50
C VAL A 128 -5.88 0.94 4.69
N PHE A 129 -6.41 -0.22 5.03
CA PHE A 129 -7.48 -0.87 4.29
C PHE A 129 -8.83 -0.64 4.96
N VAL A 130 -9.77 -0.12 4.17
CA VAL A 130 -11.15 0.10 4.58
C VAL A 130 -12.08 -0.58 3.58
N ASP A 131 -13.11 -1.25 4.08
CA ASP A 131 -14.12 -1.94 3.28
C ASP A 131 -15.18 -0.94 2.82
N ALA A 132 -15.22 -0.60 1.52
CA ALA A 132 -16.19 0.37 1.01
C ALA A 132 -17.63 -0.16 1.09
N GLN A 133 -17.82 -1.49 1.00
CA GLN A 133 -19.13 -2.10 1.10
C GLN A 133 -19.63 -2.03 2.54
N ALA A 134 -18.79 -2.39 3.51
CA ALA A 134 -19.17 -2.36 4.92
C ALA A 134 -19.39 -0.93 5.43
N VAL A 135 -18.55 0.05 5.04
CA VAL A 135 -18.75 1.47 5.41
C VAL A 135 -20.13 2.02 4.98
N VAL A 136 -20.71 1.52 3.90
CA VAL A 136 -21.99 2.01 3.36
C VAL A 136 -23.22 1.25 3.90
N HIS A 137 -23.03 0.00 4.37
CA HIS A 137 -24.14 -0.92 4.69
C HIS A 137 -24.08 -1.54 6.11
N ASP A 138 -22.97 -1.46 6.82
CA ASP A 138 -22.75 -2.07 8.14
C ASP A 138 -22.31 -1.02 9.19
N PRO A 139 -23.22 -0.58 10.07
CA PRO A 139 -22.89 0.33 11.18
C PRO A 139 -21.92 -0.26 12.22
N ALA A 140 -21.85 -1.59 12.37
CA ALA A 140 -20.93 -2.22 13.32
C ALA A 140 -19.48 -2.22 12.80
N TYR A 141 -19.28 -2.28 11.48
CA TYR A 141 -17.97 -2.09 10.85
C TYR A 141 -17.33 -0.76 11.27
N LEU A 142 -18.12 0.32 11.36
CA LEU A 142 -17.63 1.65 11.78
C LEU A 142 -17.20 1.72 13.26
N GLN A 143 -17.67 0.79 14.09
CA GLN A 143 -17.20 0.63 15.47
C GLN A 143 -15.84 -0.09 15.47
N GLY A 144 -15.73 -1.23 14.79
CA GLY A 144 -14.45 -1.94 14.63
C GLY A 144 -13.40 -1.21 13.78
N LEU A 145 -13.77 -0.09 13.14
CA LEU A 145 -12.83 0.82 12.46
C LEU A 145 -12.11 1.73 13.47
N GLN A 146 -12.66 1.94 14.68
CA GLN A 146 -12.04 2.79 15.71
C GLN A 146 -10.69 2.23 16.19
N ASP A 147 -10.55 0.90 16.32
CA ASP A 147 -9.28 0.26 16.71
C ASP A 147 -8.17 0.54 15.68
N ILE A 148 -8.53 0.51 14.39
CA ILE A 148 -7.63 0.90 13.29
C ILE A 148 -7.31 2.39 13.37
N ILE A 149 -8.30 3.26 13.57
CA ILE A 149 -8.08 4.70 13.74
C ILE A 149 -7.13 4.97 14.91
N GLN A 150 -7.26 4.26 16.03
CA GLN A 150 -6.37 4.37 17.18
C GLN A 150 -4.94 3.91 16.85
N GLN A 151 -4.77 2.74 16.21
CA GLN A 151 -3.46 2.26 15.72
C GLN A 151 -2.79 3.27 14.79
N ILE A 152 -3.54 3.80 13.82
CA ILE A 152 -3.05 4.81 12.87
C ILE A 152 -2.70 6.12 13.59
N SER A 153 -3.49 6.55 14.57
CA SER A 153 -3.21 7.74 15.41
C SER A 153 -1.92 7.58 16.23
N ILE A 154 -1.63 6.38 16.73
CA ILE A 154 -0.37 6.08 17.45
C ILE A 154 0.82 6.16 16.48
N ILE A 155 0.73 5.56 15.30
CA ILE A 155 1.82 5.63 14.30
C ILE A 155 1.99 7.08 13.81
N ALA A 156 0.90 7.80 13.55
CA ALA A 156 0.92 9.19 13.11
C ALA A 156 1.51 10.14 14.15
N SER A 157 1.22 9.96 15.45
CA SER A 157 1.82 10.77 16.51
C SER A 157 3.31 10.49 16.68
N LEU A 158 3.76 9.23 16.61
CA LEU A 158 5.19 8.88 16.59
C LEU A 158 5.92 9.48 15.37
N VAL A 159 5.27 9.47 14.21
CA VAL A 159 5.76 10.11 12.98
C VAL A 159 5.87 11.64 13.15
N HIS A 160 4.87 12.28 13.73
CA HIS A 160 4.84 13.73 13.96
C HIS A 160 5.92 14.17 14.97
N LEU A 161 5.90 13.60 16.18
CA LEU A 161 6.78 13.99 17.30
C LEU A 161 8.26 13.93 16.91
N ASN A 162 8.62 12.93 16.11
CA ASN A 162 9.99 12.68 15.68
C ASN A 162 10.29 13.18 14.25
N ARG A 163 9.34 13.89 13.62
CA ARG A 163 9.45 14.55 12.29
C ARG A 163 9.82 13.61 11.15
N LEU A 164 9.23 12.41 11.14
CA LEU A 164 9.58 11.31 10.25
C LEU A 164 8.95 11.44 8.86
N LYS A 165 9.65 10.96 7.82
CA LYS A 165 9.04 10.77 6.48
C LYS A 165 8.28 9.45 6.40
N TYR A 166 7.00 9.50 6.72
CA TYR A 166 6.10 8.36 6.62
C TYR A 166 4.81 8.80 5.91
N VAL A 167 4.29 7.96 5.01
CA VAL A 167 3.10 8.27 4.21
C VAL A 167 2.07 7.14 4.28
N PHE A 168 0.79 7.51 4.18
CA PHE A 168 -0.33 6.58 4.30
C PHE A 168 -1.17 6.54 3.01
N ALA A 169 -1.33 5.37 2.40
CA ALA A 169 -2.32 5.13 1.36
C ALA A 169 -3.58 4.55 1.99
N ILE A 170 -4.69 5.30 2.01
CA ILE A 170 -5.99 4.80 2.44
C ILE A 170 -6.64 4.12 1.24
N VAL A 171 -6.79 2.80 1.29
CA VAL A 171 -7.32 1.97 0.20
C VAL A 171 -8.74 1.56 0.53
N LEU A 172 -9.70 2.07 -0.24
CA LEU A 172 -11.10 1.65 -0.19
C LEU A 172 -11.28 0.42 -1.09
N THR A 173 -11.45 -0.73 -0.48
CA THR A 173 -11.63 -2.04 -1.14
C THR A 173 -13.09 -2.34 -1.43
N LYS A 174 -13.37 -3.33 -2.28
CA LYS A 174 -14.73 -3.75 -2.67
C LYS A 174 -15.58 -2.61 -3.25
N CYS A 175 -14.94 -1.64 -3.91
CA CYS A 175 -15.66 -0.54 -4.56
C CYS A 175 -16.55 -1.05 -5.71
N ASP A 176 -16.24 -2.21 -6.29
CA ASP A 176 -17.08 -2.98 -7.21
C ASP A 176 -18.43 -3.42 -6.60
N LEU A 177 -18.54 -3.53 -5.27
CA LEU A 177 -19.76 -3.95 -4.57
C LEU A 177 -20.60 -2.78 -4.04
N VAL A 178 -20.24 -1.54 -4.39
CA VAL A 178 -20.94 -0.31 -3.95
C VAL A 178 -21.57 0.37 -5.16
N LEU A 179 -22.90 0.32 -5.28
CA LEU A 179 -23.62 0.95 -6.40
C LEU A 179 -23.42 2.49 -6.43
N GLU A 180 -23.29 3.14 -5.27
CA GLU A 180 -22.89 4.57 -5.14
C GLU A 180 -21.46 4.87 -5.66
N ALA A 181 -20.66 3.85 -5.98
CA ALA A 181 -19.35 4.00 -6.61
C ALA A 181 -19.37 3.81 -8.13
N ALA A 182 -20.46 3.27 -8.68
CA ALA A 182 -20.64 3.04 -10.12
C ALA A 182 -21.45 4.14 -10.82
N VAL A 183 -22.23 4.93 -10.09
CA VAL A 183 -23.13 5.96 -10.64
C VAL A 183 -22.80 7.33 -10.06
N GLY A 184 -22.06 8.16 -10.80
CA GLY A 184 -21.78 9.55 -10.43
C GLY A 184 -20.34 9.99 -10.68
N ASP A 185 -20.18 10.75 -11.77
CA ASP A 185 -19.13 11.72 -12.15
C ASP A 185 -17.75 11.79 -11.41
N THR A 186 -16.69 11.92 -12.22
CA THR A 186 -15.35 12.47 -11.88
C THR A 186 -14.75 12.13 -10.51
N GLY A 187 -14.68 10.84 -10.17
CA GLY A 187 -13.72 10.30 -9.18
C GLY A 187 -14.00 10.64 -7.71
N SER A 188 -15.06 11.39 -7.43
CA SER A 188 -15.43 11.82 -6.08
C SER A 188 -15.97 10.64 -5.25
N LEU A 189 -15.53 10.51 -3.99
CA LEU A 189 -16.09 9.53 -3.06
C LEU A 189 -17.56 9.89 -2.73
N SER A 190 -18.44 8.89 -2.55
CA SER A 190 -19.83 9.16 -2.15
C SER A 190 -19.88 9.83 -0.77
N PRO A 191 -20.93 10.60 -0.44
CA PRO A 191 -21.03 11.27 0.87
C PRO A 191 -20.92 10.30 2.05
N ARG A 192 -21.49 9.08 1.92
CA ARG A 192 -21.39 8.02 2.93
C ARG A 192 -19.96 7.55 3.12
N LEU A 193 -19.25 7.24 2.03
CA LEU A 193 -17.84 6.84 2.09
C LEU A 193 -16.96 7.94 2.69
N LYS A 194 -17.16 9.21 2.30
CA LYS A 194 -16.46 10.37 2.88
C LYS A 194 -16.68 10.45 4.40
N GLN A 195 -17.94 10.40 4.84
CA GLN A 195 -18.28 10.54 6.26
C GLN A 195 -17.80 9.34 7.10
N GLY A 196 -17.83 8.11 6.55
CA GLY A 196 -17.36 6.91 7.24
C GLY A 196 -15.84 6.88 7.46
N ILE A 197 -15.05 7.37 6.50
CA ILE A 197 -13.57 7.47 6.66
C ILE A 197 -13.12 8.79 7.30
N LYS A 198 -14.02 9.74 7.51
CA LYS A 198 -13.70 11.08 8.03
C LYS A 198 -12.85 11.05 9.33
N PRO A 199 -13.14 10.22 10.34
CA PRO A 199 -12.32 10.17 11.56
C PRO A 199 -10.89 9.67 11.32
N LEU A 200 -10.68 8.79 10.33
CA LEU A 200 -9.36 8.31 9.94
C LEU A 200 -8.54 9.42 9.26
N THR A 201 -9.17 10.21 8.39
CA THR A 201 -8.52 11.35 7.73
C THR A 201 -8.24 12.48 8.72
N GLU A 202 -9.20 12.84 9.58
CA GLU A 202 -9.03 13.90 10.59
C GLU A 202 -7.91 13.59 11.60
N SER A 203 -7.70 12.31 11.96
CA SER A 203 -6.54 11.89 12.76
C SER A 203 -5.21 12.17 12.03
N LEU A 204 -5.10 11.77 10.76
CA LEU A 204 -3.89 12.00 9.97
C LEU A 204 -3.63 13.49 9.69
N ASP A 205 -4.70 14.27 9.45
CA ASP A 205 -4.65 15.73 9.33
C ASP A 205 -4.18 16.39 10.63
N THR A 206 -4.66 15.93 11.79
CA THR A 206 -4.27 16.43 13.13
C THR A 206 -2.77 16.30 13.38
N PHE A 207 -2.16 15.20 12.91
CA PHE A 207 -0.71 15.00 12.99
C PHE A 207 0.07 15.58 11.79
N GLY A 208 -0.61 16.22 10.83
CA GLY A 208 0.00 16.81 9.64
C GLY A 208 0.70 15.80 8.73
N VAL A 209 0.28 14.53 8.77
CA VAL A 209 0.94 13.42 8.08
C VAL A 209 0.42 13.30 6.65
N GLN A 210 1.31 13.10 5.67
CA GLN A 210 0.88 12.99 4.28
C GLN A 210 0.16 11.65 4.02
N TYR A 211 -1.09 11.75 3.55
CA TYR A 211 -1.86 10.60 3.07
C TYR A 211 -2.52 10.87 1.71
N LYS A 212 -3.06 9.81 1.10
CA LYS A 212 -3.97 9.90 -0.05
C LYS A 212 -4.97 8.74 -0.03
N VAL A 213 -6.20 9.01 -0.45
CA VAL A 213 -7.27 8.00 -0.57
C VAL A 213 -7.34 7.46 -2.00
N PHE A 214 -7.53 6.14 -2.14
CA PHE A 214 -7.62 5.39 -3.39
C PHE A 214 -8.86 4.48 -3.37
N ARG A 215 -9.40 4.18 -4.56
CA ARG A 215 -10.51 3.23 -4.75
C ARG A 215 -9.95 2.01 -5.48
N SER A 216 -10.25 0.83 -4.96
CA SER A 216 -9.84 -0.46 -5.51
C SER A 216 -11.07 -1.21 -5.99
N VAL A 217 -11.17 -1.37 -7.30
CA VAL A 217 -12.23 -2.11 -8.01
C VAL A 217 -11.59 -3.40 -8.52
N ILE A 218 -11.94 -4.56 -7.97
CA ILE A 218 -11.32 -5.84 -8.34
C ILE A 218 -12.38 -6.93 -8.52
N PRO A 219 -13.29 -6.80 -9.50
CA PRO A 219 -14.22 -7.85 -9.87
C PRO A 219 -13.49 -9.10 -10.40
N ILE A 220 -14.08 -10.27 -10.15
CA ILE A 220 -13.78 -11.48 -10.92
C ILE A 220 -14.61 -11.45 -12.20
N LYS A 221 -13.98 -11.62 -13.36
CA LYS A 221 -14.65 -11.66 -14.67
C LYS A 221 -14.27 -12.90 -15.47
N SER A 222 -15.26 -13.49 -16.13
CA SER A 222 -15.08 -14.63 -17.05
C SER A 222 -14.87 -14.14 -18.48
N HIS A 223 -13.72 -13.51 -18.74
CA HIS A 223 -13.32 -13.07 -20.09
C HIS A 223 -12.61 -14.15 -20.92
N SER A 224 -12.52 -15.39 -20.41
CA SER A 224 -11.91 -16.54 -21.08
C SER A 224 -12.50 -17.85 -20.53
N GLU A 225 -11.94 -19.00 -20.93
CA GLU A 225 -12.21 -20.32 -20.31
C GLU A 225 -12.03 -20.35 -18.79
N ARG A 226 -11.30 -19.39 -18.21
CA ARG A 226 -11.09 -19.25 -16.77
C ARG A 226 -11.47 -17.85 -16.26
N PRO A 227 -12.09 -17.74 -15.08
CA PRO A 227 -12.27 -16.46 -14.40
C PRO A 227 -10.93 -15.82 -14.04
N ALA A 228 -10.87 -14.48 -14.04
CA ALA A 228 -9.67 -13.73 -13.65
C ALA A 228 -10.03 -12.48 -12.84
N LEU A 229 -9.07 -11.96 -12.05
CA LEU A 229 -9.19 -10.65 -11.42
C LEU A 229 -9.01 -9.55 -12.49
N ASP A 230 -10.06 -8.78 -12.76
CA ASP A 230 -10.00 -7.61 -13.67
C ASP A 230 -9.87 -6.33 -12.85
N ALA A 231 -8.67 -6.12 -12.30
CA ALA A 231 -8.38 -5.08 -11.32
C ALA A 231 -8.21 -3.69 -11.96
N THR A 232 -8.74 -2.66 -11.30
CA THR A 232 -8.57 -1.25 -11.67
C THR A 232 -8.37 -0.36 -10.43
N GLY A 233 -7.35 0.51 -10.48
CA GLY A 233 -7.03 1.53 -9.48
C GLY A 233 -6.27 1.01 -8.25
N GLY A 234 -6.04 -0.30 -8.14
CA GLY A 234 -5.32 -0.90 -7.02
C GLY A 234 -3.83 -0.60 -7.09
N ALA A 235 -3.23 -0.80 -8.26
CA ALA A 235 -1.81 -0.58 -8.49
C ALA A 235 -1.39 0.88 -8.25
N ASP A 236 -2.27 1.84 -8.55
CA ASP A 236 -1.96 3.27 -8.47
C ASP A 236 -1.72 3.74 -7.02
N ALA A 237 -2.30 3.05 -6.03
CA ALA A 237 -2.04 3.29 -4.61
C ALA A 237 -0.63 2.83 -4.19
N ILE A 238 -0.22 1.63 -4.63
CA ILE A 238 1.14 1.10 -4.39
C ILE A 238 2.16 1.98 -5.13
N LEU A 239 1.89 2.34 -6.40
CA LEU A 239 2.77 3.19 -7.21
C LEU A 239 2.93 4.59 -6.62
N TRP A 240 1.85 5.24 -6.15
CA TRP A 240 1.95 6.53 -5.46
C TRP A 240 2.78 6.43 -4.18
N LEU A 241 2.50 5.42 -3.33
CA LEU A 241 3.21 5.25 -2.07
C LEU A 241 4.70 5.00 -2.33
N VAL A 242 5.03 4.06 -3.23
CA VAL A 242 6.42 3.77 -3.61
C VAL A 242 7.10 4.96 -4.30
N TRP A 243 6.38 5.78 -5.05
CA TRP A 243 6.89 7.05 -5.60
C TRP A 243 7.18 8.07 -4.51
N GLU A 244 6.29 8.24 -3.52
CA GLU A 244 6.50 9.14 -2.39
C GLU A 244 7.69 8.71 -1.53
N LEU A 245 7.84 7.40 -1.25
CA LEU A 245 9.03 6.88 -0.60
C LEU A 245 10.28 7.09 -1.48
N SER A 246 10.21 6.84 -2.78
CA SER A 246 11.33 7.12 -3.69
C SER A 246 11.74 8.60 -3.68
N ARG A 247 10.77 9.52 -3.66
CA ARG A 247 10.98 10.97 -3.52
C ARG A 247 11.44 11.38 -2.13
N ALA A 248 11.05 10.63 -1.10
CA ALA A 248 11.46 10.82 0.28
C ALA A 248 12.94 10.47 0.48
N TYR A 249 13.39 9.37 -0.12
CA TYR A 249 14.65 8.70 0.19
C TYR A 249 15.71 8.74 -0.94
N ASN A 250 15.36 9.12 -2.18
CA ASN A 250 16.28 9.28 -3.32
C ASN A 250 16.11 10.66 -3.98
N SER A 251 17.07 11.56 -3.81
CA SER A 251 17.01 12.93 -4.35
C SER A 251 17.16 13.02 -5.89
N GLY A 252 17.86 12.07 -6.53
CA GLY A 252 18.20 12.11 -7.95
C GLY A 252 17.23 11.41 -8.91
N TRP A 253 15.93 11.41 -8.64
CA TRP A 253 14.91 10.61 -9.34
C TRP A 253 13.78 11.41 -10.02
N GLN A 254 13.87 12.73 -10.02
CA GLN A 254 12.68 13.59 -10.00
C GLN A 254 11.92 13.67 -11.34
N ASP A 255 12.59 13.55 -12.48
CA ASP A 255 11.99 13.94 -13.78
C ASP A 255 11.25 12.79 -14.51
N GLY A 256 11.76 11.57 -14.40
CA GLY A 256 11.32 10.46 -15.26
C GLY A 256 10.03 9.78 -14.80
N LEU A 257 9.87 9.52 -13.51
CA LEU A 257 8.70 8.85 -12.92
C LEU A 257 7.50 9.82 -12.83
N PHE A 258 7.80 11.11 -12.65
CA PHE A 258 6.84 12.19 -12.47
C PHE A 258 5.88 12.35 -13.66
N LYS A 259 6.35 12.28 -14.91
CA LYS A 259 5.48 12.42 -16.10
C LYS A 259 4.37 11.36 -16.17
N PHE A 260 4.67 10.10 -15.83
CA PHE A 260 3.71 9.00 -15.85
C PHE A 260 2.71 9.11 -14.68
N VAL A 261 3.21 9.26 -13.46
CA VAL A 261 2.36 9.32 -12.24
C VAL A 261 1.51 10.60 -12.19
N ARG A 262 2.00 11.73 -12.72
CA ARG A 262 1.22 12.97 -12.82
C ARG A 262 0.15 12.95 -13.92
N GLY A 263 0.27 12.04 -14.89
CA GLY A 263 -0.82 11.72 -15.81
C GLY A 263 -2.00 10.99 -15.13
N LEU A 264 -1.80 10.48 -13.92
CA LEU A 264 -2.77 9.71 -13.15
C LEU A 264 -3.24 10.41 -11.85
N LEU A 265 -2.62 11.53 -11.43
CA LEU A 265 -2.85 12.16 -10.12
C LEU A 265 -2.81 13.70 -10.14
N PRO A 266 -3.75 14.40 -9.45
CA PRO A 266 -3.65 15.83 -9.15
C PRO A 266 -2.46 16.19 -8.22
N ASN A 267 -1.96 17.44 -8.31
CA ASN A 267 -0.89 18.04 -7.47
C ASN A 267 -1.34 18.17 -5.98
N ARG A 268 -0.52 18.36 -4.92
CA ARG A 268 0.85 18.93 -4.65
C ARG A 268 1.58 18.01 -3.60
N THR A 269 2.67 18.29 -2.84
CA THR A 269 3.58 19.45 -2.60
C THR A 269 5.07 18.98 -2.69
N GLN A 270 6.01 19.31 -1.76
CA GLN A 270 7.44 18.89 -1.74
C GLN A 270 8.04 18.78 -0.29
N PRO A 271 9.21 18.10 -0.06
CA PRO A 271 9.66 17.63 1.28
C PRO A 271 11.11 17.99 1.73
N ARG A 272 11.56 17.57 2.93
CA ARG A 272 12.97 17.60 3.43
C ARG A 272 13.41 16.31 4.17
N SER A 273 14.67 15.86 3.97
CA SER A 273 15.19 14.47 4.08
C SER A 273 15.44 13.84 5.47
N MET A 274 15.25 12.51 5.61
CA MET A 274 16.12 11.53 6.31
C MET A 274 15.73 10.06 6.00
N ASP A 275 16.52 9.06 6.40
CA ASP A 275 16.39 7.61 6.06
C ASP A 275 15.62 6.75 7.10
N GLY A 276 15.16 5.55 6.67
CA GLY A 276 14.20 4.62 7.33
C GLY A 276 14.03 4.74 8.86
N VAL A 277 12.87 5.22 9.29
CA VAL A 277 12.87 6.27 10.33
C VAL A 277 12.43 5.84 11.74
N LEU A 278 11.52 4.88 11.91
CA LEU A 278 11.00 4.53 13.25
C LEU A 278 12.00 3.69 14.08
N GLN A 279 12.64 2.68 13.49
CA GLN A 279 13.70 1.88 14.14
C GLN A 279 14.91 2.70 14.63
N ASN A 280 15.24 3.80 13.96
CA ASN A 280 16.38 4.64 14.32
C ASN A 280 16.17 5.40 15.65
N LEU A 281 14.92 5.66 16.04
CA LEU A 281 14.59 6.38 17.29
C LEU A 281 14.90 5.54 18.53
N ILE A 282 14.52 4.25 18.51
CA ILE A 282 14.81 3.33 19.61
C ILE A 282 16.32 3.14 19.76
N ARG A 283 17.05 3.00 18.65
CA ARG A 283 18.53 2.95 18.66
C ARG A 283 19.22 4.23 19.15
N GLN A 284 18.52 5.37 19.17
CA GLN A 284 19.01 6.61 19.79
C GLN A 284 18.61 6.74 21.25
N ALA A 285 17.50 6.11 21.68
CA ALA A 285 17.12 6.01 23.08
C ALA A 285 18.01 5.02 23.87
N ASP A 286 18.38 3.89 23.27
CA ASP A 286 19.22 2.84 23.88
C ASP A 286 20.75 3.15 23.77
N GLY A 287 21.12 4.44 23.70
CA GLY A 287 22.51 4.90 23.67
C GLY A 287 23.16 4.92 25.08
N PRO A 288 24.47 4.60 25.22
CA PRO A 288 25.01 4.18 26.51
C PRO A 288 25.29 5.32 27.50
N GLY A 289 24.59 5.29 28.64
CA GLY A 289 25.00 5.90 29.91
C GLY A 289 24.54 5.02 31.08
N SER A 290 25.30 4.83 32.15
CA SER A 290 26.61 5.38 32.51
C SER A 290 27.62 4.32 32.95
N ARG A 291 28.92 4.61 32.74
CA ARG A 291 30.00 4.14 33.59
C ARG A 291 30.63 5.38 34.24
N SER A 292 30.46 5.50 35.54
CA SER A 292 31.07 6.50 36.42
C SER A 292 30.99 5.96 37.85
#